data_AF-A0A429G7N7-F1
#
_entry.id   AF-A0A429G7N7-F1
#
_cell.length_a   1.000
_cell.length_b   1.000
_cell.length_c   1.000
_cell.angle_alpha   90.00
_cell.angle_beta   90.00
_cell.angle_gamma   90.00
#
_symmetry.space_group_name_H-M   'P 1'
#
loop_
_entity.id
_entity.type
_entity.pdbx_description
1 polymer ?
#
loop_
_entity_poly.entity_id
_entity_poly.type
_entity_poly.pdbx_seq_one_letter_code
_entity_poly.pdbx_strand_id
1 'polypeptide(L)'
;MPARVTRILRRHIPVLVACDPLTGRQIRATPMSTRRYEHPEPGAMIHLRVKKLGRIPDGGGRRIDGRSETVRGFTVAKLRRFNTRQG
;
A
#
# COMPACT_ATOMS: atom_id res chain seq x y z
N MET A 1 -21.12 37.03 -14.20
CA MET A 1 -19.86 36.74 -14.94
C MET A 1 -19.61 35.25 -14.93
N PRO A 2 -19.70 34.53 -16.07
CA PRO A 2 -19.48 33.08 -16.10
C PRO A 2 -18.04 32.75 -15.65
N ALA A 3 -17.88 31.63 -14.94
CA ALA A 3 -16.56 31.16 -14.55
C ALA A 3 -15.82 30.61 -15.76
N ARG A 4 -14.62 31.14 -16.04
CA ARG A 4 -13.69 30.54 -17.02
C ARG A 4 -13.43 29.08 -16.62
N VAL A 5 -13.40 28.18 -17.59
CA VAL A 5 -13.16 26.74 -17.40
C VAL A 5 -11.92 26.48 -16.53
N THR A 6 -10.85 27.24 -16.75
CA THR A 6 -9.61 27.15 -15.96
C THR A 6 -9.83 27.39 -14.46
N ARG A 7 -10.74 28.29 -14.09
CA ARG A 7 -11.11 28.57 -12.69
C ARG A 7 -11.89 27.42 -12.06
N ILE A 8 -12.72 26.74 -12.84
CA ILE A 8 -13.51 25.58 -12.38
C ILE A 8 -12.57 24.37 -12.19
N LEU A 9 -11.70 24.09 -13.15
CA LEU A 9 -10.76 22.97 -13.08
C LEU A 9 -9.81 23.08 -11.88
N ARG A 10 -9.26 24.28 -11.61
CA ARG A 10 -8.41 24.53 -10.44
C ARG A 10 -9.10 24.30 -9.09
N ARG A 11 -10.43 24.42 -9.05
CA ARG A 11 -11.21 24.23 -7.82
C ARG A 11 -11.53 22.76 -7.54
N HIS A 12 -11.70 21.96 -8.60
CA HIS A 12 -12.27 20.62 -8.48
C HIS A 12 -11.30 19.48 -8.82
N ILE A 13 -10.18 19.76 -9.48
CA ILE A 13 -9.15 18.74 -9.78
C ILE A 13 -8.10 18.74 -8.66
N PRO A 14 -7.87 17.60 -7.97
CA PRO A 14 -6.81 17.48 -6.98
C PRO A 14 -5.42 17.58 -7.63
N VAL A 15 -4.46 18.13 -6.88
CA VAL A 15 -3.04 18.12 -7.29
C VAL A 15 -2.53 16.69 -7.46
N LEU A 16 -1.60 16.47 -8.40
CA LEU A 16 -1.12 15.13 -8.74
C LEU A 16 -0.57 14.35 -7.53
N VAL A 17 0.06 15.02 -6.57
CA VAL A 17 0.59 14.39 -5.35
C VAL A 17 -0.51 13.83 -4.44
N ALA A 18 -1.74 14.35 -4.55
CA ALA A 18 -2.89 13.86 -3.82
C ALA A 18 -3.58 12.69 -4.54
N CYS A 19 -3.08 12.25 -5.70
CA CYS A 19 -3.62 11.13 -6.46
C CYS A 19 -2.70 9.92 -6.38
N ASP A 20 -3.30 8.73 -6.40
CA ASP A 20 -2.59 7.47 -6.52
C ASP A 20 -1.90 7.42 -7.90
N PRO A 21 -0.57 7.28 -7.97
CA PRO A 21 0.17 7.25 -9.23
C PRO A 21 -0.27 6.13 -10.18
N LEU A 22 -0.82 5.04 -9.63
CA LEU A 22 -1.24 3.88 -10.43
C LEU A 22 -2.65 4.04 -11.01
N THR A 23 -3.54 4.78 -10.33
CA THR A 23 -4.97 4.82 -10.68
C THR A 23 -5.52 6.22 -10.96
N GLY A 24 -4.76 7.28 -10.67
CA GLY A 24 -5.19 8.67 -10.79
C GLY A 24 -6.30 9.07 -9.81
N ARG A 25 -6.73 8.17 -8.91
CA ARG A 25 -7.77 8.46 -7.91
C ARG A 25 -7.19 9.25 -6.77
N GLN A 26 -7.97 10.20 -6.25
CA GLN A 26 -7.60 10.94 -5.06
C GLN A 26 -7.41 10.00 -3.86
N ILE A 27 -6.25 10.10 -3.22
CA ILE A 27 -5.89 9.40 -1.99
C ILE A 27 -6.67 10.05 -0.86
N ARG A 28 -7.59 9.29 -0.26
CA ARG A 28 -8.39 9.72 0.90
C ARG A 28 -7.95 9.07 2.21
N ALA A 29 -6.97 8.17 2.16
CA ALA A 29 -6.48 7.44 3.31
C ALA A 29 -5.27 8.16 3.92
N THR A 30 -5.23 8.21 5.25
CA THR A 30 -4.06 8.62 6.03
C THR A 30 -3.23 7.37 6.35
N PRO A 31 -1.89 7.46 6.48
CA PRO A 31 -1.09 6.35 6.96
C PRO A 31 -1.69 5.76 8.24
N MET A 32 -1.82 4.43 8.29
CA MET A 32 -2.46 3.71 9.41
C MET A 32 -1.71 3.90 10.74
N SER A 33 -0.43 4.28 10.69
CA SER A 33 0.38 4.55 11.86
C SER A 33 1.52 5.53 11.55
N THR A 34 1.85 6.40 12.50
CA THR A 34 3.01 7.31 12.46
C THR A 34 4.26 6.70 13.11
N ARG A 35 4.21 5.43 13.57
CA ARG A 35 5.32 4.78 14.26
C ARG A 35 6.54 4.66 13.34
N ARG A 36 7.68 5.13 13.84
CA ARG A 36 9.00 4.89 13.25
C ARG A 36 9.69 3.82 14.09
N TYR A 37 10.14 2.75 13.44
CA TYR A 37 10.93 1.71 14.10
C TYR A 37 12.40 2.07 13.90
N GLU A 38 13.14 2.18 15.00
CA GLU A 38 14.57 2.46 15.01
C GLU A 38 15.29 1.30 15.69
N HIS A 39 16.45 0.90 15.17
CA HIS A 39 17.27 -0.14 15.76
C HIS A 39 18.75 0.27 15.73
N PRO A 40 19.51 0.01 16.81
CA PRO A 40 20.91 0.43 16.94
C PRO A 40 21.87 -0.36 16.05
N GLU A 41 21.50 -1.58 15.68
CA GLU A 41 22.37 -2.49 14.93
C GLU A 41 21.92 -2.65 13.47
N PRO A 42 22.87 -2.66 12.52
CA PRO A 42 22.57 -2.96 11.13
C PRO A 42 22.02 -4.39 11.00
N GLY A 43 20.88 -4.56 10.33
CA GLY A 43 20.24 -5.86 10.13
C GLY A 43 19.17 -6.25 11.16
N ALA A 44 18.99 -5.46 12.23
CA ALA A 44 17.95 -5.71 13.23
C ALA A 44 16.53 -5.31 12.79
N MET A 45 16.36 -4.78 11.57
CA MET A 45 15.06 -4.41 11.00
C MET A 45 14.71 -5.28 9.79
N ILE A 46 13.44 -5.67 9.67
CA ILE A 46 12.94 -6.48 8.55
C ILE A 46 12.46 -5.58 7.42
N HIS A 47 13.08 -5.71 6.25
CA HIS A 47 12.61 -5.03 5.04
C HIS A 47 11.57 -5.88 4.31
N LEU A 48 10.30 -5.52 4.44
CA LEU A 48 9.22 -6.15 3.69
C LEU A 48 8.93 -5.37 2.41
N ARG A 49 9.12 -6.01 1.24
CA ARG A 49 8.69 -5.44 -0.04
C ARG A 49 7.31 -5.96 -0.41
N VAL A 50 6.28 -5.17 -0.12
CA VAL A 50 4.91 -5.51 -0.50
C VAL A 50 4.65 -4.97 -1.90
N LYS A 51 4.42 -5.87 -2.87
CA LYS A 51 3.88 -5.49 -4.17
C LYS A 51 2.39 -5.83 -4.22
N LYS A 52 1.58 -4.84 -4.52
CA LYS A 52 0.26 -5.08 -5.10
C LYS A 52 -0.03 -4.02 -6.15
N LEU A 53 -0.18 -4.47 -7.40
CA LEU A 53 -0.48 -3.61 -8.54
C LEU A 53 -1.94 -3.88 -8.91
N GLY A 54 -2.84 -3.02 -8.47
CA GLY A 54 -4.28 -3.05 -8.81
C GLY A 54 -5.24 -3.13 -7.61
N ARG A 55 -6.45 -2.58 -7.81
CA ARG A 55 -7.59 -2.73 -6.90
C ARG A 55 -8.05 -4.19 -6.94
N ILE A 56 -8.21 -4.83 -5.77
CA ILE A 56 -8.84 -6.15 -5.71
C ILE A 56 -10.30 -5.96 -6.14
N PRO A 57 -10.79 -6.66 -7.18
CA PRO A 57 -12.20 -6.61 -7.53
C PRO A 57 -13.04 -7.20 -6.38
N ASP A 58 -14.25 -6.69 -6.21
CA ASP A 58 -15.22 -7.24 -5.27
C ASP A 58 -15.60 -8.65 -5.77
N GLY A 59 -15.12 -9.68 -5.06
CA GLY A 59 -15.08 -11.07 -5.53
C GLY A 59 -13.69 -11.74 -5.46
N GLY A 60 -12.61 -10.96 -5.30
CA GLY A 60 -11.27 -11.46 -4.95
C GLY A 60 -10.35 -11.85 -6.12
N GLY A 61 -9.05 -11.58 -5.96
CA GLY A 61 -8.01 -11.85 -6.97
C GLY A 61 -7.63 -13.34 -7.14
N ARG A 62 -7.18 -13.69 -8.36
CA ARG A 62 -6.69 -14.99 -8.86
C ARG A 62 -7.19 -16.23 -8.10
N ARG A 63 -8.51 -16.43 -8.10
CA ARG A 63 -9.15 -17.75 -7.93
C ARG A 63 -10.52 -17.80 -8.63
N ILE A 64 -10.64 -17.27 -9.85
CA ILE A 64 -11.88 -17.45 -10.65
C ILE A 64 -11.63 -18.26 -11.93
N ASP A 65 -10.39 -18.34 -12.43
CA ASP A 65 -10.06 -19.25 -13.53
C ASP A 65 -8.93 -20.20 -13.11
N GLY A 66 -9.26 -21.49 -12.96
CA GLY A 66 -8.32 -22.61 -13.03
C GLY A 66 -7.23 -22.71 -11.96
N ARG A 67 -7.09 -23.90 -11.38
CA ARG A 67 -5.89 -24.26 -10.60
C ARG A 67 -4.63 -24.03 -11.44
N SER A 68 -3.75 -23.13 -10.99
CA SER A 68 -2.31 -23.19 -11.27
C SER A 68 -1.55 -22.94 -9.96
N GLU A 69 -0.55 -23.78 -9.69
CA GLU A 69 0.05 -24.04 -8.37
C GLU A 69 0.83 -22.90 -7.69
N THR A 70 0.75 -21.65 -8.17
CA THR A 70 1.79 -20.65 -7.88
C THR A 70 1.29 -19.37 -7.20
N VAL A 71 0.43 -19.46 -6.18
CA VAL A 71 0.17 -18.31 -5.28
C VAL A 71 0.35 -18.73 -3.84
N ARG A 72 1.58 -19.10 -3.47
CA ARG A 72 2.01 -19.18 -2.08
C ARG A 72 2.34 -17.77 -1.61
N GLY A 73 1.35 -17.07 -1.07
CA GLY A 73 1.61 -15.93 -0.18
C GLY A 73 2.26 -16.45 1.10
N PHE A 74 3.36 -15.84 1.53
CA PHE A 74 3.97 -16.17 2.81
C PHE A 74 2.99 -15.82 3.93
N THR A 75 2.51 -16.84 4.64
CA THR A 75 1.69 -16.66 5.85
C THR A 75 2.51 -15.96 6.92
N VAL A 76 1.94 -14.93 7.54
CA VAL A 76 2.53 -14.14 8.64
C VAL A 76 2.72 -14.97 9.92
N ALA A 77 2.43 -16.27 9.91
CA ALA A 77 2.55 -17.18 11.03
C ALA A 77 4.00 -17.58 11.41
N LYS A 78 5.04 -17.10 10.70
CA LYS A 78 6.45 -17.46 10.98
C LYS A 78 7.28 -16.35 11.65
N LEU A 79 6.72 -15.16 11.87
CA LEU A 79 7.42 -14.02 12.48
C LEU A 79 7.46 -14.06 14.03
N ARG A 80 7.61 -15.25 14.63
CA ARG A 80 7.64 -15.44 16.09
C ARG A 80 8.91 -16.16 16.57
N ARG A 81 10.07 -15.84 15.99
CA ARG A 81 11.36 -16.46 16.33
C ARG A 81 12.57 -15.52 16.43
N PHE A 82 12.35 -14.22 16.66
CA PHE A 82 13.45 -13.26 16.82
C PHE A 82 13.45 -12.49 18.14
N ASN A 83 12.62 -12.85 19.11
CA ASN A 83 12.67 -12.21 20.42
C ASN A 83 12.99 -13.22 21.53
N THR A 84 14.26 -13.58 21.66
CA THR A 84 14.87 -14.04 22.91
C THR A 84 16.40 -14.08 22.75
N ARG A 85 17.07 -13.07 23.31
CA ARG A 85 18.42 -13.09 23.93
C ARG A 85 18.89 -11.65 24.11
N GLN A 86 18.51 -11.07 25.25
CA GLN A 86 19.33 -10.08 25.95
C GLN A 86 19.13 -10.37 27.43
N GLY A 87 20.10 -11.08 27.98
CA GLY A 87 20.43 -11.25 29.39
C GLY A 87 21.94 -11.17 29.47
#